data_AF-A0A151UEQ9-F1
#
_entry.id   AF-A0A151UEQ9-F1
#
_cell.length_a   1.000
_cell.length_b   1.000
_cell.length_c   1.000
_cell.angle_alpha   90.00
_cell.angle_beta   90.00
_cell.angle_gamma   90.00
#
_symmetry.space_group_name_H-M   'P 1'
#
loop_
_entity.id
_entity.type
_entity.pdbx_description
1 polymer ?
#
loop_
_entity_poly.entity_id
_entity_poly.type
_entity_poly.pdbx_seq_one_letter_code
_entity_poly.pdbx_strand_id
1 'polypeptide(L)'
;MFYLPIIPRLQRMFASMQTPGHMTWHHENKKSVGVLRHPSDGKAWKHFDRVHPDFAIYPCNVRLGLCSDGFNPYIQASSSPYSCWPVIITPYNLPPEMCMSKAYMFLSCLIPGPSNPKAGIDVYLEPLIDDLKRLWNGVLTYDVSRKQNFIMKAALMWTINDFPAYGMLSGWGTHGRFSCPHCMEHKKSFTLNYWKKPCWFDSHRRFLPKNHVFRKNKSL
;
A
#
# COMPACT_ATOMS: atom_id res chain seq x y z
N MET A 1 0.35 -19.83 -9.08
CA MET A 1 0.00 -18.40 -8.88
C MET A 1 -1.14 -18.07 -9.80
N PHE A 2 -2.16 -17.36 -9.30
CA PHE A 2 -3.21 -16.82 -10.15
C PHE A 2 -3.02 -15.31 -10.29
N TYR A 3 -2.93 -14.83 -11.53
CA TYR A 3 -2.83 -13.40 -11.82
C TYR A 3 -4.11 -12.89 -12.46
N LEU A 4 -4.59 -11.76 -11.96
CA LEU A 4 -5.80 -11.07 -12.41
C LEU A 4 -5.41 -9.65 -12.82
N PRO A 5 -5.26 -9.37 -14.13
CA PRO A 5 -4.73 -8.11 -14.63
C PRO A 5 -5.50 -6.89 -14.12
N ILE A 6 -4.77 -5.84 -13.74
CA ILE A 6 -5.38 -4.63 -13.16
C ILE A 6 -5.79 -3.62 -14.23
N ILE A 7 -5.11 -3.57 -15.37
CA ILE A 7 -5.36 -2.58 -16.43
C ILE A 7 -6.80 -2.67 -16.95
N PRO A 8 -7.32 -3.85 -17.37
CA PRO A 8 -8.70 -3.93 -17.88
C PRO A 8 -9.75 -3.59 -16.82
N ARG A 9 -9.44 -3.83 -15.54
CA ARG A 9 -10.33 -3.52 -14.41
C ARG A 9 -10.43 -2.01 -14.19
N LEU A 10 -9.29 -1.32 -14.24
CA LEU A 10 -9.25 0.15 -14.18
C LEU A 10 -9.95 0.77 -15.40
N GLN A 11 -9.71 0.27 -16.60
CA GLN A 11 -10.42 0.73 -17.81
C GLN A 11 -11.93 0.55 -17.68
N ARG A 12 -12.40 -0.57 -17.10
CA ARG A 12 -13.82 -0.81 -16.84
C ARG A 12 -14.44 0.22 -15.89
N MET A 13 -13.68 0.77 -14.94
CA MET A 13 -14.16 1.84 -14.05
C MET A 13 -14.44 3.14 -14.81
N PHE A 14 -13.75 3.40 -15.91
CA PHE A 14 -14.02 4.55 -16.79
C PHE A 14 -15.08 4.25 -17.86
N ALA A 15 -15.35 2.98 -18.15
CA ALA A 15 -16.37 2.56 -19.12
C ALA A 15 -17.78 2.34 -18.51
N SER A 16 -17.87 2.07 -17.21
CA SER A 16 -19.16 1.95 -16.50
C SER A 16 -19.82 3.33 -16.35
N MET A 17 -21.15 3.43 -16.43
CA MET A 17 -21.83 4.73 -16.22
C MET A 17 -21.87 5.16 -14.74
N GLN A 18 -21.65 4.24 -13.81
CA GLN A 18 -21.84 4.49 -12.37
C GLN A 18 -20.59 5.00 -11.65
N THR A 19 -19.40 4.75 -12.19
CA THR A 19 -18.12 4.95 -11.52
C THR A 19 -17.26 6.14 -11.97
N PRO A 20 -17.35 6.71 -13.19
CA PRO A 20 -16.42 7.71 -13.69
C PRO A 20 -16.42 9.01 -12.87
N GLY A 21 -17.60 9.50 -12.49
CA GLY A 21 -17.70 10.69 -11.62
C GLY A 21 -17.05 10.47 -10.26
N HIS A 22 -16.98 9.22 -9.78
CA HIS A 22 -16.27 8.87 -8.56
C HIS A 22 -14.75 8.77 -8.75
N MET A 23 -14.26 8.54 -9.98
CA MET A 23 -12.83 8.44 -10.27
C MET A 23 -12.10 9.79 -10.26
N THR A 24 -12.84 10.90 -10.27
CA THR A 24 -12.32 12.27 -10.10
C THR A 24 -12.70 12.88 -8.75
N TRP A 25 -13.39 12.13 -7.88
CA TRP A 25 -13.92 12.62 -6.61
C TRP A 25 -12.86 13.27 -5.72
N HIS A 26 -11.68 12.66 -5.62
CA HIS A 26 -10.59 13.20 -4.80
C HIS A 26 -10.14 14.61 -5.21
N HIS A 27 -10.37 15.00 -6.47
CA HIS A 27 -10.03 16.31 -7.00
C HIS A 27 -11.17 17.31 -6.85
N GLU A 28 -12.42 16.87 -7.05
CA GLU A 28 -13.61 17.73 -6.98
C GLU A 28 -14.00 18.05 -5.54
N ASN A 29 -13.84 17.07 -4.64
CA ASN A 29 -14.20 17.20 -3.23
C ASN A 29 -13.06 17.81 -2.39
N LYS A 30 -12.57 18.99 -2.80
CA LYS A 30 -11.60 19.78 -2.00
C LYS A 30 -12.29 20.29 -0.75
N LYS A 31 -11.62 20.23 0.41
CA LYS A 31 -12.32 20.54 1.67
C LYS A 31 -11.43 21.03 2.81
N SER A 32 -12.11 21.79 3.67
CA SER A 32 -11.93 22.06 5.10
C SER A 32 -10.53 21.85 5.69
N VAL A 33 -9.88 22.96 6.01
CA VAL A 33 -8.56 23.02 6.67
C VAL A 33 -8.58 22.22 7.98
N GLY A 34 -7.61 21.32 8.16
CA GLY A 34 -7.33 20.69 9.45
C GLY A 34 -7.90 19.28 9.71
N VAL A 35 -8.70 18.71 8.81
CA VAL A 35 -9.29 17.36 9.00
C VAL A 35 -8.91 16.41 7.87
N LEU A 36 -8.37 15.23 8.21
CA LEU A 36 -8.10 14.14 7.27
C LEU A 36 -9.34 13.25 7.13
N ARG A 37 -9.95 13.18 5.95
CA ARG A 37 -11.11 12.30 5.68
C ARG A 37 -10.85 11.30 4.55
N HIS A 38 -9.84 11.58 3.74
CA HIS A 38 -9.46 10.73 2.63
C HIS A 38 -7.94 10.72 2.49
N PRO A 39 -7.30 9.66 1.95
CA PRO A 39 -5.85 9.64 1.76
C PRO A 39 -5.29 10.83 0.94
N SER A 40 -6.10 11.44 0.07
CA SER A 40 -5.75 12.67 -0.66
C SER A 40 -5.51 13.90 0.24
N ASP A 41 -6.07 13.92 1.45
CA ASP A 41 -5.82 14.99 2.43
C ASP A 41 -4.42 14.85 3.06
N GLY A 42 -3.81 13.67 2.96
CA GLY A 42 -2.55 13.29 3.59
C GLY A 42 -1.32 13.98 3.00
N LYS A 43 -0.27 14.13 3.82
CA LYS A 43 1.00 14.74 3.40
C LYS A 43 1.70 13.97 2.28
N ALA A 44 1.61 12.64 2.29
CA ALA A 44 2.22 11.78 1.28
C ALA A 44 1.63 12.01 -0.11
N TRP A 45 0.29 12.06 -0.22
CA TRP A 45 -0.40 12.38 -1.47
C TRP A 45 -0.01 13.77 -1.99
N LYS A 46 -0.11 14.78 -1.13
CA LYS A 46 0.27 16.15 -1.48
C LYS A 46 1.73 16.27 -1.89
N HIS A 47 2.62 15.48 -1.28
CA HIS A 47 4.03 15.43 -1.66
C HIS A 47 4.21 14.82 -3.04
N PHE A 48 3.57 13.68 -3.31
CA PHE A 48 3.57 13.06 -4.63
C PHE A 48 3.08 14.02 -5.71
N ASP A 49 1.99 14.74 -5.47
CA ASP A 49 1.44 15.71 -6.42
C ASP A 49 2.41 16.88 -6.70
N ARG A 50 3.23 17.28 -5.71
CA ARG A 50 4.28 18.29 -5.91
C ARG A 50 5.47 17.76 -6.72
N VAL A 51 5.81 16.48 -6.56
CA VAL A 51 6.94 15.85 -7.28
C VAL A 51 6.55 15.49 -8.70
N HIS A 52 5.28 15.13 -8.94
CA HIS A 52 4.75 14.71 -10.23
C HIS A 52 3.56 15.58 -10.67
N PRO A 53 3.77 16.89 -10.94
CA PRO A 53 2.70 17.79 -11.34
C PRO A 53 1.99 17.35 -12.62
N ASP A 54 2.75 16.82 -13.61
CA ASP A 54 2.19 16.30 -14.87
C ASP A 54 1.28 15.08 -14.67
N PHE A 55 1.49 14.33 -13.59
CA PHE A 55 0.57 13.26 -13.20
C PHE A 55 -0.66 13.86 -12.51
N ALA A 56 -0.44 14.76 -11.55
CA ALA A 56 -1.49 15.32 -10.70
C ALA A 56 -2.48 16.24 -11.43
N ILE A 57 -2.04 16.88 -12.52
CA ILE A 57 -2.87 17.78 -13.34
C ILE A 57 -4.07 17.07 -13.97
N TYR A 58 -3.98 15.76 -14.21
CA TYR A 58 -5.07 14.96 -14.76
C TYR A 58 -5.79 14.19 -13.64
N PRO A 59 -7.00 14.61 -13.23
CA PRO A 59 -7.73 13.96 -12.13
C PRO A 59 -8.10 12.50 -12.41
N CYS A 60 -8.17 12.09 -13.68
CA CYS A 60 -8.44 10.72 -14.07
C CYS A 60 -7.24 9.78 -13.87
N ASN A 61 -6.05 10.30 -13.55
CA ASN A 61 -4.91 9.46 -13.20
C ASN A 61 -5.13 8.80 -11.83
N VAL A 62 -4.85 7.50 -11.76
CA VAL A 62 -5.27 6.64 -10.65
C VAL A 62 -4.16 6.47 -9.63
N ARG A 63 -4.47 6.67 -8.35
CA ARG A 63 -3.55 6.38 -7.25
C ARG A 63 -3.98 5.09 -6.56
N LEU A 64 -3.06 4.15 -6.46
CA LEU A 64 -3.29 2.79 -6.01
C LEU A 64 -2.67 2.56 -4.64
N GLY A 65 -3.36 1.80 -3.80
CA GLY A 65 -2.78 1.10 -2.65
C GLY A 65 -2.62 -0.37 -2.95
N LEU A 66 -1.58 -0.97 -2.38
CA LEU A 66 -1.40 -2.42 -2.40
C LEU A 66 -1.48 -2.93 -0.96
N CYS A 67 -2.20 -4.02 -0.71
CA CYS A 67 -2.09 -4.75 0.54
C CYS A 67 -1.87 -6.23 0.28
N SER A 68 -1.06 -6.84 1.14
CA SER A 68 -0.82 -8.29 1.12
C SER A 68 -0.47 -8.79 2.51
N ASP A 69 -0.99 -9.96 2.84
CA ASP A 69 -0.68 -10.68 4.07
C ASP A 69 -0.93 -12.18 3.88
N GLY A 70 -0.33 -13.01 4.70
CA GLY A 70 -0.55 -14.45 4.72
C GLY A 70 -1.79 -14.82 5.53
N PHE A 71 -2.70 -15.59 4.95
CA PHE A 71 -3.86 -16.14 5.67
C PHE A 71 -3.96 -17.65 5.51
N ASN A 72 -4.50 -18.33 6.53
CA ASN A 72 -4.79 -19.75 6.47
C ASN A 72 -6.27 -19.97 6.07
N PRO A 73 -6.57 -20.51 4.87
CA PRO A 73 -7.94 -20.80 4.46
C PRO A 73 -8.53 -22.03 5.18
N TYR A 74 -7.68 -22.90 5.73
CA TYR A 74 -8.08 -24.12 6.44
C TYR A 74 -8.05 -23.85 7.95
N ILE A 75 -9.18 -23.35 8.47
CA ILE A 75 -9.37 -23.12 9.92
C ILE A 75 -9.80 -24.44 10.56
N GLN A 76 -8.93 -25.45 10.56
CA GLN A 76 -9.15 -26.70 11.29
C GLN A 76 -7.95 -26.98 12.19
N ALA A 77 -8.23 -27.31 13.47
CA ALA A 77 -7.22 -27.45 14.52
C ALA A 77 -6.14 -28.51 14.25
N SER A 78 -6.40 -29.45 13.32
CA SER A 78 -5.52 -30.54 12.92
C SER A 78 -4.88 -30.37 11.53
N SER A 79 -5.10 -29.23 10.87
CA SER A 79 -4.56 -29.01 9.52
C SER A 79 -3.10 -28.54 9.55
N SER A 80 -2.30 -29.06 8.61
CA SER A 80 -0.92 -28.59 8.40
C SER A 80 -0.89 -27.07 8.19
N PRO A 81 0.12 -26.36 8.71
CA PRO A 81 0.20 -24.90 8.54
C PRO A 81 0.19 -24.54 7.06
N TYR A 82 -0.82 -23.75 6.66
CA TYR A 82 -1.02 -23.27 5.30
C TYR A 82 -1.07 -21.76 5.29
N SER A 83 -0.32 -21.14 4.37
CA SER A 83 -0.28 -19.69 4.18
C SER A 83 -0.55 -19.36 2.72
N CYS A 84 -1.73 -18.80 2.44
CA CYS A 84 -2.12 -18.23 1.16
C CYS A 84 -1.88 -16.72 1.20
N TRP A 85 -1.38 -16.15 0.10
CA TRP A 85 -1.03 -14.73 0.03
C TRP A 85 -1.81 -14.02 -1.09
N PRO A 86 -2.95 -13.39 -0.76
CA PRO A 86 -3.63 -12.47 -1.66
C PRO A 86 -2.85 -11.16 -1.75
N VAL A 87 -2.78 -10.62 -2.96
CA VAL A 87 -2.31 -9.27 -3.25
C VAL A 87 -3.49 -8.49 -3.78
N ILE A 88 -3.90 -7.47 -3.03
CA ILE A 88 -5.09 -6.68 -3.33
C ILE A 88 -4.64 -5.26 -3.68
N ILE A 89 -5.19 -4.74 -4.78
CA ILE A 89 -5.00 -3.37 -5.26
C ILE A 89 -6.28 -2.57 -5.03
N THR A 90 -6.15 -1.37 -4.47
CA THR A 90 -7.29 -0.49 -4.20
C THR A 90 -7.08 0.87 -4.90
N PRO A 91 -8.02 1.33 -5.75
CA PRO A 91 -7.97 2.66 -6.34
C PRO A 91 -8.51 3.70 -5.34
N TYR A 92 -7.61 4.55 -4.83
CA TYR A 92 -7.95 5.64 -3.90
C TYR A 92 -8.50 6.89 -4.57
N ASN A 93 -8.84 6.84 -5.86
CA ASN A 93 -9.52 7.96 -6.49
C ASN A 93 -10.97 8.10 -6.03
N LEU A 94 -11.56 6.97 -5.62
CA LEU A 94 -12.94 6.82 -5.20
C LEU A 94 -13.20 7.46 -3.82
N PRO A 95 -14.46 7.84 -3.53
CA PRO A 95 -14.84 8.35 -2.22
C PRO A 95 -14.63 7.30 -1.10
N PRO A 96 -14.46 7.73 0.17
CA PRO A 96 -14.21 6.86 1.31
C PRO A 96 -15.18 5.68 1.46
N GLU A 97 -16.46 5.90 1.16
CA GLU A 97 -17.52 4.88 1.27
C GLU A 97 -17.36 3.77 0.23
N MET A 98 -16.70 4.06 -0.89
CA MET A 98 -16.52 3.13 -1.99
C MET A 98 -15.13 2.48 -2.00
N CYS A 99 -14.06 3.25 -1.78
CA CYS A 99 -12.69 2.80 -2.03
C CYS A 99 -12.31 1.54 -1.24
N MET A 100 -12.86 1.35 -0.04
CA MET A 100 -12.61 0.16 0.80
C MET A 100 -13.69 -0.92 0.69
N SER A 101 -14.64 -0.79 -0.23
CA SER A 101 -15.68 -1.81 -0.43
C SER A 101 -15.19 -2.96 -1.30
N LYS A 102 -15.79 -4.14 -1.11
CA LYS A 102 -15.38 -5.39 -1.80
C LYS A 102 -15.34 -5.29 -3.33
N ALA A 103 -16.22 -4.48 -3.93
CA ALA A 103 -16.30 -4.32 -5.38
C ALA A 103 -15.08 -3.59 -5.98
N TYR A 104 -14.41 -2.75 -5.19
CA TYR A 104 -13.29 -1.92 -5.63
C TYR A 104 -11.94 -2.37 -5.06
N MET A 105 -11.94 -3.40 -4.21
CA MET A 105 -10.74 -4.11 -3.77
C MET A 105 -10.38 -5.19 -4.78
N PHE A 106 -9.35 -4.93 -5.58
CA PHE A 106 -8.96 -5.81 -6.67
C PHE A 106 -8.00 -6.88 -6.21
N LEU A 107 -8.48 -8.11 -6.02
CA LEU A 107 -7.57 -9.26 -5.94
C LEU A 107 -6.81 -9.36 -7.27
N SER A 108 -5.52 -9.03 -7.26
CA SER A 108 -4.67 -8.94 -8.45
C SER A 108 -3.73 -10.14 -8.57
N CYS A 109 -3.30 -10.69 -7.44
CA CYS A 109 -2.51 -11.91 -7.41
C CYS A 109 -2.96 -12.78 -6.23
N LEU A 110 -3.01 -14.09 -6.46
CA LEU A 110 -3.20 -15.09 -5.41
C LEU A 110 -2.02 -16.07 -5.48
N ILE A 111 -1.16 -16.00 -4.47
CA ILE A 111 -0.02 -16.89 -4.32
C ILE A 111 -0.48 -18.05 -3.43
N PRO A 112 -0.59 -19.28 -3.97
CA PRO A 112 -1.03 -20.43 -3.19
C PRO A 112 0.04 -20.81 -2.16
N GLY A 113 -0.41 -21.39 -1.06
CA GLY A 113 0.47 -21.98 -0.05
C GLY A 113 1.06 -23.33 -0.49
N PRO A 114 1.60 -24.13 0.45
CA PRO A 114 1.33 -24.07 1.89
C PRO A 114 2.23 -23.10 2.67
N SER A 115 3.36 -22.67 2.12
CA SER A 115 4.33 -21.79 2.82
C SER A 115 4.21 -20.34 2.37
N ASN A 116 4.70 -19.42 3.21
CA ASN A 116 4.85 -18.04 2.81
C ASN A 116 5.90 -17.89 1.68
N PRO A 117 5.76 -16.89 0.80
CA PRO A 117 6.62 -16.73 -0.37
C PRO A 117 8.05 -16.28 0.00
N LYS A 118 8.25 -15.69 1.18
CA LYS A 118 9.53 -15.16 1.67
C LYS A 118 10.20 -14.29 0.60
N ALA A 119 11.44 -14.62 0.26
CA ALA A 119 12.24 -13.91 -0.72
C ALA A 119 11.73 -14.07 -2.16
N GLY A 120 10.94 -15.10 -2.47
CA GLY A 120 10.40 -15.33 -3.81
C GLY A 120 9.09 -14.58 -4.11
N ILE A 121 8.67 -13.66 -3.24
CA ILE A 121 7.45 -12.87 -3.46
C ILE A 121 7.56 -11.96 -4.69
N ASP A 122 8.77 -11.51 -5.01
CA ASP A 122 9.11 -10.69 -6.16
C ASP A 122 8.79 -11.38 -7.49
N VAL A 123 9.12 -12.67 -7.62
CA VAL A 123 8.80 -13.50 -8.81
C VAL A 123 7.30 -13.56 -9.05
N TYR A 124 6.51 -13.69 -7.97
CA TYR A 124 5.05 -13.69 -8.09
C TYR A 124 4.45 -12.31 -8.41
N LEU A 125 5.15 -11.23 -8.03
CA LEU A 125 4.70 -9.87 -8.28
C LEU A 125 5.12 -9.34 -9.66
N GLU A 126 6.01 -10.01 -10.37
CA GLU A 126 6.48 -9.64 -11.71
C GLU A 126 5.35 -9.18 -12.67
N PRO A 127 4.26 -9.94 -12.90
CA PRO A 127 3.19 -9.50 -13.81
C PRO A 127 2.45 -8.25 -13.31
N LEU A 128 2.30 -8.08 -11.99
CA LEU A 128 1.71 -6.88 -11.41
C LEU A 128 2.64 -5.68 -11.58
N ILE A 129 3.95 -5.86 -11.39
CA ILE A 129 4.97 -4.83 -11.59
C ILE A 129 4.96 -4.37 -13.05
N ASP A 130 4.84 -5.29 -14.00
CA ASP A 130 4.75 -4.95 -15.42
C ASP A 130 3.50 -4.16 -15.77
N ASP A 131 2.33 -4.53 -15.23
CA ASP A 131 1.12 -3.73 -15.39
C ASP A 131 1.27 -2.34 -14.75
N LEU A 132 1.91 -2.22 -13.59
CA LEU A 132 2.19 -0.93 -12.93
C LEU A 132 3.15 -0.06 -13.78
N LYS A 133 4.20 -0.65 -14.38
CA LYS A 133 5.11 0.07 -15.28
C LYS A 133 4.37 0.56 -16.54
N ARG A 134 3.51 -0.27 -17.12
CA ARG A 134 2.67 0.12 -18.27
C ARG A 134 1.72 1.25 -17.90
N LEU A 135 1.08 1.18 -16.74
CA LEU A 135 0.22 2.24 -16.22
C LEU A 135 0.98 3.52 -15.92
N TRP A 136 2.23 3.46 -15.48
CA TRP A 136 3.04 4.66 -15.26
C TRP A 136 3.32 5.41 -16.58
N ASN A 137 3.65 4.66 -17.64
CA ASN A 137 3.85 5.20 -18.98
C ASN A 137 2.53 5.71 -19.58
N GLY A 138 1.43 5.01 -19.29
CA GLY A 138 0.07 5.38 -19.66
C GLY A 138 -0.56 4.40 -20.63
N VAL A 139 -1.88 4.23 -20.50
CA VAL A 139 -2.68 3.31 -21.32
C VAL A 139 -3.89 4.04 -21.89
N LEU A 140 -4.12 3.90 -23.19
CA LEU A 140 -5.31 4.45 -23.86
C LEU A 140 -6.58 3.90 -23.21
N THR A 141 -7.44 4.78 -22.75
CA THR A 141 -8.65 4.44 -22.01
C THR A 141 -9.80 5.34 -22.45
N TYR A 142 -10.99 4.76 -22.61
CA TYR A 142 -12.20 5.51 -22.92
C TYR A 142 -12.92 5.90 -21.63
N ASP A 143 -13.22 7.19 -21.49
CA ASP A 143 -14.05 7.73 -20.41
C ASP A 143 -15.48 7.93 -20.92
N VAL A 144 -16.44 7.14 -20.41
CA VAL A 144 -17.85 7.23 -20.83
C VAL A 144 -18.51 8.53 -20.37
N SER A 145 -18.06 9.12 -19.26
CA SER A 145 -18.63 10.39 -18.76
C SER A 145 -18.25 11.56 -19.67
N ARG A 146 -17.01 11.57 -20.16
CA ARG A 146 -16.50 12.60 -21.07
C ARG A 146 -16.66 12.25 -22.55
N LYS A 147 -17.07 11.02 -22.85
CA LYS A 147 -17.19 10.44 -24.21
C LYS A 147 -15.93 10.62 -25.07
N GLN A 148 -14.76 10.50 -24.45
CA GLN A 148 -13.49 10.71 -25.12
C GLN A 148 -12.44 9.71 -24.63
N ASN A 149 -11.45 9.46 -25.50
CA ASN A 149 -10.26 8.72 -25.10
C ASN A 149 -9.28 9.64 -24.37
N PHE A 150 -8.59 9.09 -23.38
CA PHE A 150 -7.49 9.75 -22.70
C PHE A 150 -6.38 8.73 -22.39
N ILE A 151 -5.20 9.22 -22.06
CA ILE A 151 -4.11 8.38 -21.58
C ILE A 151 -4.23 8.28 -20.06
N MET A 152 -4.72 7.14 -19.57
CA MET A 152 -4.82 6.86 -18.15
C MET A 152 -3.44 6.48 -17.62
N LYS A 153 -2.95 7.20 -16.62
CA LYS A 153 -1.78 6.78 -15.83
C LYS A 153 -2.21 6.27 -14.46
N ALA A 154 -1.41 5.39 -13.86
CA ALA A 154 -1.57 5.04 -12.45
C ALA A 154 -0.24 5.00 -11.69
N ALA A 155 -0.30 5.26 -10.39
CA ALA A 155 0.84 5.23 -9.49
C ALA A 155 0.51 4.44 -8.22
N LEU A 156 1.41 3.55 -7.81
CA LEU A 156 1.33 2.86 -6.53
C LEU A 156 1.86 3.78 -5.43
N MET A 157 1.00 4.18 -4.49
CA MET A 157 1.32 5.20 -3.49
C MET A 157 1.93 4.61 -2.22
N TRP A 158 1.41 3.49 -1.75
CA TRP A 158 1.87 2.83 -0.52
C TRP A 158 1.42 1.37 -0.48
N THR A 159 2.08 0.62 0.40
CA THR A 159 1.70 -0.73 0.76
C THR A 159 1.12 -0.75 2.18
N ILE A 160 0.06 -1.54 2.41
CA ILE A 160 -0.60 -1.74 3.71
C ILE A 160 -0.40 -3.20 4.09
N ASN A 161 0.56 -3.45 4.97
CA ASN A 161 0.90 -4.80 5.39
C ASN A 161 1.26 -4.79 6.87
N ASP A 162 1.22 -5.98 7.49
CA ASP A 162 1.82 -6.16 8.80
C ASP A 162 3.36 -6.08 8.70
N PHE A 163 4.04 -6.10 9.84
CA PHE A 163 5.49 -5.90 9.85
C PHE A 163 6.26 -7.04 9.18
N PRO A 164 5.94 -8.33 9.39
CA PRO A 164 6.49 -9.44 8.61
C PRO A 164 6.29 -9.32 7.09
N ALA A 165 5.06 -9.05 6.63
CA ALA A 165 4.73 -8.91 5.20
C ALA A 165 5.44 -7.71 4.57
N TYR A 166 5.57 -6.61 5.31
CA TYR A 166 6.40 -5.47 4.88
C TYR A 166 7.84 -5.90 4.59
N GLY A 167 8.43 -6.75 5.42
CA GLY A 167 9.80 -7.22 5.20
C GLY A 167 9.96 -8.02 3.91
N MET A 168 8.98 -8.86 3.58
CA MET A 168 8.97 -9.60 2.32
C MET A 168 8.80 -8.67 1.11
N LEU A 169 7.84 -7.73 1.16
CA LEU A 169 7.55 -6.83 0.04
C LEU A 169 8.63 -5.76 -0.20
N SER A 170 9.28 -5.29 0.85
CA SER A 170 10.33 -4.25 0.75
C SER A 170 11.74 -4.81 0.58
N GLY A 171 11.93 -6.12 0.79
CA GLY A 171 13.25 -6.73 0.94
C GLY A 171 13.97 -6.33 2.23
N TRP A 172 13.30 -5.62 3.16
CA TRP A 172 13.90 -5.22 4.42
C TRP A 172 13.87 -6.35 5.44
N GLY A 173 15.00 -6.58 6.12
CA GLY A 173 15.04 -7.51 7.24
C GLY A 173 14.24 -6.98 8.43
N THR A 174 13.06 -7.54 8.70
CA THR A 174 12.19 -7.14 9.82
C THR A 174 12.49 -7.87 11.13
N HIS A 175 13.54 -8.70 11.12
CA HIS A 175 14.04 -9.43 12.28
C HIS A 175 15.44 -8.98 12.67
N GLY A 176 15.82 -9.28 13.92
CA GLY A 176 17.15 -8.93 14.44
C GLY A 176 17.29 -7.42 14.68
N ARG A 177 18.47 -6.98 15.16
CA ARG A 177 18.69 -5.62 15.68
C ARG A 177 18.38 -4.48 14.68
N PHE A 178 18.40 -4.75 13.38
CA PHE A 178 18.18 -3.76 12.31
C PHE A 178 16.75 -3.76 11.75
N SER A 179 15.79 -4.29 12.50
CA SER A 179 14.40 -4.46 12.04
C SER A 179 13.70 -3.18 11.58
N CYS A 180 14.02 -2.01 12.16
CA CYS A 180 13.28 -0.78 11.87
C CYS A 180 13.75 -0.11 10.55
N PRO A 181 12.90 -0.05 9.52
CA PRO A 181 13.26 0.55 8.22
C PRO A 181 13.49 2.06 8.29
N HIS A 182 12.92 2.74 9.28
CA HIS A 182 13.12 4.17 9.50
C HIS A 182 14.42 4.50 10.23
N CYS A 183 14.84 3.62 11.15
CA CYS A 183 16.07 3.85 11.93
C CYS A 183 17.31 3.35 11.20
N MET A 184 17.16 2.32 10.36
CA MET A 184 18.25 1.66 9.63
C MET A 184 19.43 1.34 10.57
N GLU A 185 20.65 1.73 10.21
CA GLU A 185 21.85 1.55 11.02
C GLU A 185 21.83 2.33 12.35
N HIS A 186 21.13 3.45 12.43
CA HIS A 186 21.15 4.36 13.57
C HIS A 186 20.30 3.86 14.75
N LYS A 187 20.20 2.55 14.99
CA LYS A 187 19.32 1.94 16.01
C LYS A 187 19.73 2.28 17.46
N LYS A 188 18.75 2.25 18.35
CA LYS A 188 18.94 2.26 19.82
C LYS A 188 18.60 0.93 20.49
N SER A 189 18.49 -0.13 19.69
CA SER A 189 18.18 -1.46 20.20
C SER A 189 19.28 -1.97 21.13
N PHE A 190 18.90 -2.64 22.21
CA PHE A 190 19.81 -3.32 23.12
C PHE A 190 19.47 -4.81 23.16
N THR A 191 20.37 -5.63 23.72
CA THR A 191 20.10 -7.06 23.91
C THR A 191 19.77 -7.31 25.37
N LEU A 192 18.70 -8.07 25.63
CA LEU A 192 18.33 -8.47 26.98
C LEU A 192 19.38 -9.45 27.54
N ASN A 193 19.88 -9.19 28.74
CA ASN A 193 20.99 -9.95 29.34
C ASN A 193 20.69 -11.46 29.46
N TYR A 194 19.48 -11.81 29.92
CA TYR A 194 19.08 -13.21 30.13
C TYR A 194 18.60 -13.90 28.84
N TRP A 195 17.75 -13.22 28.07
CA TRP A 195 17.10 -13.80 26.90
C TRP A 195 17.93 -13.71 25.61
N LYS A 196 19.02 -12.94 25.61
CA LYS A 196 19.90 -12.67 24.45
C LYS A 196 19.16 -12.16 23.19
N LYS A 197 17.88 -11.80 23.30
CA LYS A 197 17.06 -11.25 22.21
C LYS A 197 17.25 -9.74 22.08
N PRO A 198 17.22 -9.18 20.85
CA PRO A 198 17.19 -7.75 20.65
C PRO A 198 15.85 -7.16 21.12
N CYS A 199 15.92 -6.00 21.76
CA CYS A 199 14.79 -5.27 22.31
C CYS A 199 14.83 -3.82 21.82
N TRP A 200 13.65 -3.28 21.49
CA TRP A 200 13.44 -1.89 21.09
C TRP A 200 12.51 -1.16 22.05
N PHE A 201 12.24 -1.76 23.21
CA PHE A 201 11.46 -1.13 24.25
C PHE A 201 12.07 0.25 24.57
N ASP A 202 11.21 1.25 24.61
CA ASP A 202 11.57 2.65 24.82
C ASP A 202 12.48 3.34 23.78
N SER A 203 12.81 2.67 22.67
CA SER A 203 13.63 3.24 21.60
C SER A 203 12.89 4.27 20.71
N HIS A 204 11.57 4.40 20.88
CA HIS A 204 10.69 5.28 20.08
C HIS A 204 10.85 6.77 20.42
N ARG A 205 11.33 7.11 21.63
CA ARG A 205 11.53 8.50 22.09
C ARG A 205 12.54 9.30 21.27
N ARG A 206 13.34 8.63 20.44
CA ARG A 206 14.29 9.26 19.51
C ARG A 206 13.62 10.20 18.51
N PHE A 207 12.36 9.94 18.16
CA PHE A 207 11.60 10.71 17.17
C PHE A 207 10.96 11.97 17.76
N LEU A 208 11.00 12.11 19.09
CA LEU A 208 10.59 13.33 19.76
C LEU A 208 11.66 14.42 19.61
N PRO A 209 11.29 15.71 19.62
CA PRO A 209 12.22 16.83 19.68
C PRO A 209 13.29 16.65 20.77
N LYS A 210 14.49 17.20 20.57
CA LYS A 210 15.62 17.03 21.51
C LYS A 210 15.29 17.51 22.93
N ASN A 211 14.45 18.52 23.05
CA ASN A 211 13.97 19.14 24.29
C ASN A 211 12.68 18.52 24.86
N HIS A 212 12.11 17.49 24.22
CA HIS A 212 10.85 16.89 24.66
C HIS A 212 11.01 16.18 26.01
N VAL A 213 10.12 16.46 26.98
CA VAL A 213 10.20 15.96 28.37
C VAL A 213 10.32 14.42 28.43
N PHE A 214 9.49 13.71 27.66
CA PHE A 214 9.55 12.24 27.59
C PHE A 214 10.86 11.66 27.07
N ARG A 215 11.72 12.44 26.38
CA ARG A 215 12.99 11.92 25.84
C ARG A 215 14.03 11.63 26.94
N LYS A 216 13.89 12.26 28.11
CA LYS A 216 14.78 12.09 29.28
C LYS A 216 14.12 11.30 30.42
N ASN A 217 12.85 10.91 30.27
CA ASN A 217 12.08 10.30 31.34
C ASN A 217 12.53 8.85 31.60
N LYS A 218 13.35 8.60 32.62
CA LYS A 218 13.81 7.24 32.94
C LYS A 218 12.83 6.44 33.80
N SER A 219 11.77 7.05 34.34
CA SER A 219 10.72 6.34 35.04
C SER A 219 9.74 5.76 34.03
N LEU A 220 9.64 4.43 34.04
CA LEU A 220 8.53 3.65 33.51
C LEU A 220 7.84 3.00 34.69
#